data_AF-A0A9D6SPQ9-F1
#
_entry.id   AF-A0A9D6SPQ9-F1
#
_cell.length_a   1.000
_cell.length_b   1.000
_cell.length_c   1.000
_cell.angle_alpha   90.00
_cell.angle_beta   90.00
_cell.angle_gamma   90.00
#
_symmetry.space_group_name_H-M   'P 1'
#
loop_
_entity.id
_entity.type
_entity.pdbx_description
1 polymer ?
#
loop_
_entity_poly.entity_id
_entity_poly.type
_entity_poly.pdbx_seq_one_letter_code
_entity_poly.pdbx_strand_id
1 'polypeptide(L)'
;MPEAAAFANGVMLRLDDISDNYRVKSGGHPSDVIAGMLAADEAVHADGPSVINAITIAYDVYCSFCEAFDINSKGDQPVYGVLACVLGAGKLLRLSREQMGNAVSLALAPSMALFQTPCGDLSGWKGCAGGNASRNALFAAFLAQDGFTGPAAVFEGKCGLWDIVGRFDWQVTAGPDVPLRVTQTHIKC
;
A
#
# COMPACT_ATOMS: atom_id res chain seq x y z
N MET A 1 -16.43 5.41 9.21
CA MET A 1 -16.01 4.96 7.86
C MET A 1 -14.50 5.13 7.77
N PRO A 2 -13.74 4.11 8.19
CA PRO A 2 -12.26 4.14 8.18
C PRO A 2 -11.68 4.55 6.82
N GLU A 3 -12.34 4.17 5.73
CA GLU A 3 -11.91 4.44 4.36
C GLU A 3 -11.93 5.94 4.02
N ALA A 4 -12.95 6.65 4.49
CA ALA A 4 -13.06 8.10 4.31
C ALA A 4 -12.01 8.84 5.16
N ALA A 5 -11.75 8.38 6.38
CA ALA A 5 -10.70 8.91 7.24
C ALA A 5 -9.31 8.68 6.62
N ALA A 6 -9.04 7.48 6.10
CA ALA A 6 -7.80 7.16 5.40
C ALA A 6 -7.58 8.07 4.19
N PHE A 7 -8.63 8.33 3.39
CA PHE A 7 -8.54 9.24 2.26
C PHE A 7 -8.23 10.67 2.70
N ALA A 8 -9.00 11.22 3.65
CA ALA A 8 -8.82 12.59 4.11
C ALA A 8 -7.45 12.81 4.74
N ASN A 9 -7.01 11.91 5.62
CA ASN A 9 -5.69 11.96 6.25
C ASN A 9 -4.56 11.79 5.24
N GLY A 10 -4.74 10.91 4.25
CA GLY A 10 -3.77 10.69 3.19
C GLY A 10 -3.61 11.91 2.29
N VAL A 11 -4.70 12.59 1.95
CA VAL A 11 -4.65 13.87 1.22
C VAL A 11 -3.87 14.90 2.02
N MET A 12 -4.17 15.08 3.32
CA MET A 12 -3.45 16.04 4.16
C MET A 12 -1.94 15.72 4.25
N LEU A 13 -1.57 14.43 4.32
CA LEU A 13 -0.17 14.00 4.34
C LEU A 13 0.55 14.29 3.03
N ARG A 14 -0.14 14.12 1.89
CA ARG A 14 0.49 14.07 0.57
C ARG A 14 0.38 15.37 -0.23
N LEU A 15 -0.56 16.26 0.10
CA LEU A 15 -0.94 17.43 -0.72
C LEU A 15 0.23 18.37 -1.02
N ASP A 16 0.99 18.75 0.02
CA ASP A 16 2.10 19.70 -0.12
C ASP A 16 3.38 19.05 -0.68
N ASP A 17 3.33 17.75 -0.99
CA ASP A 17 4.48 16.99 -1.49
C ASP A 17 5.70 17.10 -0.57
N ILE A 18 5.50 17.14 0.75
CA ILE A 18 6.55 17.16 1.79
C ILE A 18 6.77 15.79 2.46
N SER A 19 6.05 14.77 2.01
CA SER A 19 6.14 13.40 2.50
C SER A 19 7.48 12.74 2.17
N ASP A 20 7.80 11.64 2.86
CA ASP A 20 9.03 10.88 2.64
C ASP A 20 9.13 10.35 1.20
N ASN A 21 10.30 9.87 0.80
CA ASN A 21 10.44 9.14 -0.44
C ASN A 21 11.41 7.96 -0.32
N TYR A 22 11.18 6.95 -1.14
CA TYR A 22 12.08 5.81 -1.30
C TYR A 22 12.25 5.55 -2.79
N ARG A 23 13.50 5.52 -3.28
CA ARG A 23 13.77 5.40 -4.71
C ARG A 23 14.98 4.51 -4.98
N VAL A 24 14.73 3.40 -5.67
CA VAL A 24 15.70 2.38 -6.07
C VAL A 24 15.41 1.99 -7.54
N LYS A 25 14.96 0.75 -7.82
CA LYS A 25 14.49 0.34 -9.16
C LYS A 25 13.26 1.14 -9.59
N SER A 26 12.26 1.24 -8.72
CA SER A 26 11.17 2.22 -8.82
C SER A 26 11.24 3.18 -7.64
N GLY A 27 10.25 4.05 -7.50
CA GLY A 27 10.18 4.86 -6.29
C GLY A 27 8.80 5.34 -5.96
N GLY A 28 8.64 5.71 -4.70
CA GLY A 28 7.47 6.40 -4.24
C GLY A 28 7.50 6.94 -2.82
N HIS A 29 6.32 7.04 -2.20
CA HIS A 29 6.11 7.66 -0.89
C HIS A 29 5.53 6.64 0.11
N PRO A 30 6.38 5.85 0.78
CA PRO A 30 5.91 4.84 1.73
C PRO A 30 5.06 5.42 2.88
N SER A 31 5.28 6.68 3.28
CA SER A 31 4.48 7.36 4.31
C SER A 31 2.99 7.46 4.01
N ASP A 32 2.56 7.30 2.76
CA ASP A 32 1.14 7.26 2.38
C ASP A 32 0.35 6.17 3.14
N VAL A 33 1.03 5.11 3.59
CA VAL A 33 0.40 4.01 4.34
C VAL A 33 0.00 4.40 5.76
N ILE A 34 0.62 5.43 6.35
CA ILE A 34 0.38 5.87 7.74
C ILE A 34 -1.08 6.27 7.92
N ALA A 35 -1.63 7.04 6.99
CA ALA A 35 -3.02 7.48 7.02
C ALA A 35 -4.00 6.29 7.06
N GLY A 36 -3.69 5.23 6.32
CA GLY A 36 -4.48 3.99 6.33
C GLY A 36 -4.37 3.24 7.66
N MET A 37 -3.18 3.17 8.25
CA MET A 37 -2.99 2.47 9.53
C MET A 37 -3.67 3.20 10.69
N LEU A 38 -3.63 4.53 10.72
CA LEU A 38 -4.34 5.32 11.73
C LEU A 38 -5.86 5.17 11.61
N ALA A 39 -6.38 5.14 10.38
CA ALA A 39 -7.81 4.92 10.19
C ALA A 39 -8.25 3.47 10.51
N ALA A 40 -7.40 2.47 10.22
CA ALA A 40 -7.63 1.10 10.63
C ALA A 40 -7.61 0.95 12.16
N ASP A 41 -6.67 1.60 12.82
CA ASP A 41 -6.56 1.66 14.29
C ASP A 41 -7.85 2.19 14.92
N GLU A 42 -8.35 3.34 14.46
CA GLU A 42 -9.61 3.90 14.97
C GLU A 42 -10.79 2.93 14.87
N ALA A 43 -10.79 2.04 13.87
CA ALA A 43 -11.84 1.05 13.66
C ALA A 43 -11.76 -0.14 14.62
N VAL A 44 -10.55 -0.53 15.03
CA VAL A 44 -10.32 -1.74 15.86
C VAL A 44 -9.86 -1.42 17.29
N HIS A 45 -9.62 -0.15 17.59
CA HIS A 45 -9.05 0.33 18.85
C HIS A 45 -7.77 -0.42 19.23
N ALA A 46 -6.77 -0.41 18.34
CA ALA A 46 -5.50 -1.08 18.60
C ALA A 46 -4.65 -0.29 19.61
N ASP A 47 -3.63 -0.93 20.16
CA ASP A 47 -2.64 -0.24 20.98
C ASP A 47 -1.53 0.37 20.10
N GLY A 48 -0.88 1.41 20.62
CA GLY A 48 0.19 2.12 19.91
C GLY A 48 1.28 1.18 19.34
N PRO A 49 1.79 0.19 20.10
CA PRO A 49 2.75 -0.78 19.56
C PRO A 49 2.22 -1.58 18.37
N SER A 50 0.95 -2.01 18.36
CA SER A 50 0.36 -2.70 17.23
C SER A 50 0.27 -1.81 15.99
N VAL A 51 -0.08 -0.53 16.17
CA VAL A 51 -0.13 0.46 15.09
C VAL A 51 1.25 0.70 14.50
N ILE A 52 2.27 0.92 15.34
CA ILE A 52 3.66 1.09 14.90
C ILE A 52 4.13 -0.13 14.12
N ASN A 53 3.88 -1.34 14.63
CA ASN A 53 4.26 -2.58 13.95
C ASN A 53 3.55 -2.73 12.59
N ALA A 54 2.27 -2.37 12.49
CA ALA A 54 1.54 -2.40 11.22
C ALA A 54 2.09 -1.39 10.21
N ILE A 55 2.45 -0.18 10.66
CA ILE A 55 3.14 0.82 9.83
C ILE A 55 4.47 0.27 9.34
N THR A 56 5.29 -0.31 10.23
CA THR A 56 6.59 -0.89 9.85
C THR A 56 6.44 -1.99 8.80
N ILE A 57 5.47 -2.90 8.97
CA ILE A 57 5.17 -3.95 7.98
C ILE A 57 4.77 -3.32 6.64
N ALA A 58 3.88 -2.33 6.64
CA ALA A 58 3.44 -1.67 5.41
C ALA A 58 4.60 -0.96 4.70
N TYR A 59 5.48 -0.29 5.45
CA TYR A 59 6.70 0.32 4.91
C TYR A 59 7.63 -0.71 4.27
N ASP A 60 7.92 -1.81 4.97
CA ASP A 60 8.78 -2.87 4.45
C ASP A 60 8.22 -3.47 3.17
N VAL A 61 6.91 -3.73 3.14
CA VAL A 61 6.22 -4.20 1.94
C VAL A 61 6.34 -3.18 0.81
N TYR A 62 6.00 -1.91 1.04
CA TYR A 62 6.04 -0.87 0.01
C TYR A 62 7.43 -0.77 -0.61
N CYS A 63 8.45 -0.63 0.22
CA CYS A 63 9.83 -0.48 -0.21
C CYS A 63 10.33 -1.75 -0.91
N SER A 64 9.98 -2.94 -0.42
CA SER A 64 10.33 -4.21 -1.09
C SER A 64 9.72 -4.32 -2.50
N PHE A 65 8.53 -3.75 -2.74
CA PHE A 65 7.97 -3.70 -4.10
C PHE A 65 8.71 -2.70 -4.99
N CYS A 66 9.15 -1.57 -4.45
CA CYS A 66 10.01 -0.63 -5.18
C CYS A 66 11.33 -1.28 -5.62
N GLU A 67 11.85 -2.24 -4.84
CA GLU A 67 13.04 -3.05 -5.19
C GLU A 67 12.73 -4.16 -6.22
N ALA A 68 11.58 -4.82 -6.05
CA ALA A 68 11.22 -6.03 -6.80
C ALA A 68 10.89 -5.73 -8.28
N PHE A 69 10.04 -4.75 -8.56
CA PHE A 69 9.60 -4.43 -9.92
C PHE A 69 9.38 -2.93 -10.13
N ASP A 70 9.39 -2.48 -11.39
CA ASP A 70 9.15 -1.09 -11.74
C ASP A 70 7.71 -0.86 -12.23
N ILE A 71 6.82 -0.44 -11.32
CA ILE A 71 5.44 -0.10 -11.68
C ILE A 71 5.40 1.12 -12.59
N ASN A 72 6.32 2.07 -12.45
CA ASN A 72 6.30 3.35 -13.16
C ASN A 72 6.46 3.19 -14.68
N SER A 73 6.96 2.03 -15.13
CA SER A 73 7.00 1.66 -16.56
C SER A 73 5.64 1.25 -17.16
N LYS A 74 4.64 0.93 -16.32
CA LYS A 74 3.33 0.37 -16.72
C LYS A 74 2.13 0.97 -16.00
N GLY A 75 2.36 1.79 -14.98
CA GLY A 75 1.37 2.35 -14.07
C GLY A 75 2.02 3.34 -13.11
N ASP A 76 1.40 3.65 -11.98
CA ASP A 76 1.91 4.59 -10.99
C ASP A 76 2.09 3.94 -9.61
N GLN A 77 2.91 4.57 -8.76
CA GLN A 77 3.25 4.14 -7.40
C GLN A 77 2.08 3.81 -6.44
N PRO A 78 0.82 4.34 -6.57
CA PRO A 78 -0.25 3.99 -5.64
C PRO A 78 -0.56 2.50 -5.60
N VAL A 79 -0.19 1.73 -6.63
CA VAL A 79 -0.28 0.26 -6.63
C VAL A 79 0.53 -0.35 -5.48
N TYR A 80 1.73 0.17 -5.21
CA TYR A 80 2.53 -0.25 -4.05
C TYR A 80 1.82 0.12 -2.74
N GLY A 81 1.24 1.32 -2.68
CA GLY A 81 0.49 1.81 -1.53
C GLY A 81 -0.69 0.91 -1.17
N VAL A 82 -1.48 0.48 -2.18
CA VAL A 82 -2.61 -0.42 -1.97
C VAL A 82 -2.16 -1.75 -1.40
N LEU A 83 -1.13 -2.37 -1.99
CA LEU A 83 -0.61 -3.67 -1.55
C LEU A 83 0.01 -3.61 -0.14
N ALA A 84 0.77 -2.55 0.14
CA ALA A 84 1.37 -2.32 1.44
C ALA A 84 0.31 -2.07 2.52
N CYS A 85 -0.63 -1.18 2.23
CA CYS A 85 -1.67 -0.78 3.17
C CYS A 85 -2.62 -1.95 3.49
N VAL A 86 -2.99 -2.78 2.51
CA VAL A 86 -3.90 -3.92 2.78
C VAL A 86 -3.23 -4.98 3.67
N LEU A 87 -1.93 -5.23 3.51
CA LEU A 87 -1.18 -6.15 4.36
C LEU A 87 -1.00 -5.62 5.80
N GLY A 88 -0.69 -4.33 5.95
CA GLY A 88 -0.63 -3.67 7.26
C GLY A 88 -2.00 -3.65 7.97
N ALA A 89 -3.06 -3.26 7.25
CA ALA A 89 -4.42 -3.21 7.78
C ALA A 89 -4.93 -4.61 8.14
N GLY A 90 -4.65 -5.61 7.29
CA GLY A 90 -5.01 -6.98 7.57
C GLY A 90 -4.33 -7.53 8.83
N LYS A 91 -3.13 -7.05 9.17
CA LYS A 91 -2.46 -7.38 10.42
C LYS A 91 -3.19 -6.78 11.63
N LEU A 92 -3.60 -5.51 11.58
CA LEU A 92 -4.39 -4.86 12.64
C LEU A 92 -5.76 -5.51 12.83
N LEU A 93 -6.42 -5.84 11.71
CA LEU A 93 -7.71 -6.53 11.66
C LEU A 93 -7.64 -8.02 12.03
N ARG A 94 -6.43 -8.55 12.24
CA ARG A 94 -6.15 -9.96 12.56
C ARG A 94 -6.75 -10.92 11.54
N LEU A 95 -6.67 -10.57 10.25
CA LEU A 95 -7.15 -11.42 9.18
C LEU A 95 -6.43 -12.78 9.19
N SER A 96 -7.20 -13.84 8.97
CA SER A 96 -6.65 -15.17 8.70
C SER A 96 -5.81 -15.15 7.42
N ARG A 97 -5.01 -16.20 7.19
CA ARG A 97 -4.24 -16.34 5.94
C ARG A 97 -5.14 -16.28 4.71
N GLU A 98 -6.31 -16.92 4.77
CA GLU A 98 -7.28 -16.94 3.67
C GLU A 98 -7.91 -15.56 3.46
N GLN A 99 -8.33 -14.89 4.54
CA GLN A 99 -8.87 -13.54 4.47
C GLN A 99 -7.82 -12.56 3.94
N MET A 100 -6.55 -12.68 4.35
CA MET A 100 -5.46 -11.84 3.83
C MET A 100 -5.26 -12.04 2.32
N GLY A 101 -5.28 -13.28 1.83
CA GLY A 101 -5.18 -13.57 0.40
C GLY A 101 -6.32 -12.91 -0.38
N ASN A 102 -7.56 -13.03 0.11
CA ASN A 102 -8.72 -12.38 -0.47
C ASN A 102 -8.62 -10.85 -0.42
N ALA A 103 -8.17 -10.28 0.70
CA ALA A 103 -7.98 -8.84 0.86
C ALA A 103 -7.00 -8.29 -0.18
N VAL A 104 -5.85 -8.94 -0.38
CA VAL A 104 -4.87 -8.56 -1.40
C VAL A 104 -5.48 -8.61 -2.80
N SER A 105 -6.22 -9.66 -3.13
CA SER A 105 -6.90 -9.79 -4.41
C SER A 105 -7.95 -8.70 -4.64
N LEU A 106 -8.79 -8.43 -3.63
CA LEU A 106 -9.83 -7.38 -3.66
C LEU A 106 -9.23 -5.98 -3.76
N ALA A 107 -8.05 -5.76 -3.17
CA ALA A 107 -7.36 -4.49 -3.19
C ALA A 107 -6.66 -4.25 -4.53
N LEU A 108 -5.90 -5.23 -5.04
CA LEU A 108 -5.06 -5.07 -6.22
C LEU A 108 -5.85 -5.04 -7.53
N ALA A 109 -6.80 -5.97 -7.72
CA ALA A 109 -7.51 -6.13 -8.98
C ALA A 109 -8.15 -4.83 -9.53
N PRO A 110 -8.76 -3.95 -8.71
CA PRO A 110 -9.32 -2.69 -9.19
C PRO A 110 -8.35 -1.49 -9.14
N SER A 111 -7.10 -1.66 -8.69
CA SER A 111 -6.24 -0.53 -8.28
C SER A 111 -5.02 -0.28 -9.17
N MET A 112 -5.06 -0.67 -10.44
CA MET A 112 -4.01 -0.33 -11.40
C MET A 112 -4.09 1.16 -11.75
N ALA A 113 -3.24 1.97 -11.11
CA ALA A 113 -3.14 3.40 -11.36
C ALA A 113 -2.37 3.71 -12.64
N LEU A 114 -2.84 4.67 -13.43
CA LEU A 114 -2.16 5.14 -14.63
C LEU A 114 -1.02 6.11 -14.28
N PHE A 115 0.10 6.00 -14.99
CA PHE A 115 1.23 6.93 -14.87
C PHE A 115 0.93 8.36 -15.34
N GLN A 116 -0.24 8.61 -15.94
CA GLN A 116 -0.67 9.95 -16.29
C GLN A 116 -0.85 10.87 -15.06
N THR A 117 -1.08 10.30 -13.88
CA THR A 117 -1.27 11.05 -12.62
C THR A 117 -0.11 12.02 -12.32
N PRO A 118 1.17 11.59 -12.41
CA PRO A 118 2.33 12.48 -12.28
C PRO A 118 2.81 13.15 -13.58
N CYS A 119 2.11 13.04 -14.71
CA CYS A 119 2.58 13.56 -16.01
C CYS A 119 1.94 14.90 -16.41
N GLY A 120 2.74 15.77 -17.03
CA GLY A 120 2.27 17.05 -17.59
C GLY A 120 1.81 18.02 -16.50
N ASP A 121 0.67 18.66 -16.73
CA ASP A 121 0.06 19.57 -15.75
C ASP A 121 -0.48 18.78 -14.56
N LEU A 122 0.13 19.01 -13.39
CA LEU A 122 -0.21 18.29 -12.18
C LEU A 122 -1.57 18.75 -11.65
N SER A 123 -2.57 17.87 -11.73
CA SER A 123 -3.86 18.08 -11.09
C SER A 123 -3.78 17.80 -9.59
N GLY A 124 -4.76 18.31 -8.82
CA GLY A 124 -4.91 17.99 -7.39
C GLY A 124 -4.99 16.48 -7.11
N TRP A 125 -5.35 15.66 -8.10
CA TRP A 125 -5.38 14.20 -7.96
C TRP A 125 -4.02 13.59 -7.61
N LYS A 126 -2.90 14.19 -8.02
CA LYS A 126 -1.56 13.74 -7.61
C LYS A 126 -1.44 13.68 -6.08
N GLY A 127 -1.98 14.67 -5.37
CA GLY A 127 -2.02 14.71 -3.90
C GLY A 127 -3.02 13.71 -3.29
N CYS A 128 -3.97 13.22 -4.07
CA CYS A 128 -5.01 12.29 -3.61
C CYS A 128 -4.67 10.81 -3.86
N ALA A 129 -3.76 10.53 -4.78
CA ALA A 129 -3.53 9.17 -5.29
C ALA A 129 -3.11 8.18 -4.18
N GLY A 130 -2.21 8.59 -3.28
CA GLY A 130 -1.79 7.80 -2.12
C GLY A 130 -2.92 7.57 -1.11
N GLY A 131 -3.67 8.63 -0.75
CA GLY A 131 -4.84 8.51 0.13
C GLY A 131 -5.94 7.61 -0.46
N ASN A 132 -6.15 7.65 -1.78
CA ASN A 132 -7.09 6.77 -2.46
C ASN A 132 -6.62 5.30 -2.43
N ALA A 133 -5.31 5.05 -2.51
CA ALA A 133 -4.77 3.71 -2.32
C ALA A 133 -5.06 3.17 -0.91
N SER A 134 -4.81 3.97 0.14
CA SER A 134 -5.11 3.56 1.52
C SER A 134 -6.61 3.33 1.73
N ARG A 135 -7.48 4.19 1.17
CA ARG A 135 -8.94 4.00 1.18
C ARG A 135 -9.34 2.64 0.58
N ASN A 136 -8.84 2.33 -0.61
CA ASN A 136 -9.18 1.08 -1.32
C ASN A 136 -8.68 -0.15 -0.56
N ALA A 137 -7.49 -0.06 0.04
CA ALA A 137 -6.91 -1.12 0.84
C ALA A 137 -7.75 -1.44 2.09
N LEU A 138 -8.20 -0.41 2.83
CA LEU A 138 -9.07 -0.62 3.99
C LEU A 138 -10.41 -1.23 3.58
N PHE A 139 -11.04 -0.72 2.52
CA PHE A 139 -12.27 -1.27 2.00
C PHE A 139 -12.14 -2.77 1.69
N ALA A 140 -11.06 -3.16 0.99
CA ALA A 140 -10.78 -4.55 0.67
C ALA A 140 -10.51 -5.43 1.90
N ALA A 141 -9.80 -4.89 2.90
CA ALA A 141 -9.50 -5.61 4.14
C ALA A 141 -10.76 -5.89 4.96
N PHE A 142 -11.67 -4.92 5.07
CA PHE A 142 -12.97 -5.12 5.74
C PHE A 142 -13.89 -6.08 4.98
N LEU A 143 -13.96 -5.97 3.65
CA LEU A 143 -14.71 -6.95 2.85
C LEU A 143 -14.22 -8.37 3.08
N ALA A 144 -12.91 -8.59 3.09
CA ALA A 144 -12.35 -9.91 3.34
C ALA A 144 -12.54 -10.37 4.79
N GLN A 145 -12.52 -9.45 5.76
CA GLN A 145 -12.86 -9.75 7.16
C GLN A 145 -14.27 -10.33 7.27
N ASP A 146 -15.21 -9.78 6.50
CA ASP A 146 -16.61 -10.23 6.42
C ASP A 146 -16.81 -11.45 5.50
N GLY A 147 -15.73 -12.04 4.99
CA GLY A 147 -15.76 -13.29 4.22
C GLY A 147 -15.96 -13.10 2.71
N PHE A 148 -15.86 -11.87 2.19
CA PHE A 148 -15.90 -11.64 0.76
C PHE A 148 -14.62 -12.14 0.08
N THR A 149 -14.76 -12.77 -1.09
CA THR A 149 -13.64 -13.39 -1.81
C THR A 149 -13.18 -12.53 -2.98
N GLY A 150 -11.87 -12.49 -3.22
CA GLY A 150 -11.27 -11.83 -4.38
C GLY A 150 -10.92 -12.82 -5.50
N PRO A 151 -10.52 -12.34 -6.69
CA PRO A 151 -10.02 -13.21 -7.75
C PRO A 151 -8.76 -13.96 -7.29
N ALA A 152 -8.73 -15.27 -7.52
CA ALA A 152 -7.56 -16.09 -7.21
C ALA A 152 -6.37 -15.75 -8.13
N ALA A 153 -5.15 -15.99 -7.64
CA ALA A 153 -3.90 -15.78 -8.40
C ALA A 153 -3.78 -14.36 -8.99
N VAL A 154 -4.06 -13.33 -8.19
CA VAL A 154 -4.05 -11.92 -8.66
C VAL A 154 -2.67 -11.46 -9.17
N PHE A 155 -1.59 -12.14 -8.78
CA PHE A 155 -0.24 -11.89 -9.30
C PHE A 155 0.05 -12.75 -10.53
N GLU A 156 -0.06 -14.08 -10.38
CA GLU A 156 0.46 -15.10 -11.28
C GLU A 156 -0.56 -15.70 -12.26
N GLY A 157 -1.83 -15.41 -12.04
CA GLY A 157 -2.93 -15.88 -12.87
C GLY A 157 -2.93 -15.27 -14.25
N LYS A 158 -3.75 -15.83 -15.14
CA LYS A 158 -3.98 -15.29 -16.48
C LYS A 158 -4.59 -13.88 -16.35
N CYS A 159 -3.95 -12.87 -16.92
CA CYS A 159 -4.28 -11.45 -16.76
C CYS A 159 -4.00 -10.88 -15.35
N GLY A 160 -3.17 -11.56 -14.55
CA GLY A 160 -2.69 -11.06 -13.27
C GLY A 160 -1.59 -9.99 -13.41
N LEU A 161 -1.11 -9.48 -12.28
CA LEU A 161 -0.11 -8.42 -12.25
C LEU A 161 1.14 -8.75 -13.09
N TRP A 162 1.62 -10.00 -13.06
CA TRP A 162 2.81 -10.41 -13.82
C TRP A 162 2.66 -10.31 -15.32
N ASP A 163 1.45 -10.42 -15.88
CA ASP A 163 1.20 -10.19 -17.30
C ASP A 163 1.31 -8.70 -17.68
N ILE A 164 1.17 -7.80 -16.69
CA ILE A 164 1.26 -6.34 -16.89
C ILE A 164 2.69 -5.85 -16.70
N VAL A 165 3.30 -6.18 -15.56
CA VAL A 165 4.60 -5.62 -15.11
C VAL A 165 5.78 -6.57 -15.34
N GLY A 166 5.52 -7.77 -15.86
CA GLY A 166 6.51 -8.84 -15.93
C GLY A 166 6.62 -9.61 -14.61
N ARG A 167 7.19 -10.82 -14.69
CA ARG A 167 7.48 -11.63 -13.50
C ARG A 167 8.61 -11.00 -12.69
N PHE A 168 8.46 -11.01 -11.37
CA PHE A 168 9.47 -10.56 -10.43
C PHE A 168 9.52 -11.50 -9.23
N ASP A 169 10.72 -11.66 -8.69
CA ASP A 169 10.89 -12.30 -7.38
C ASP A 169 10.61 -11.25 -6.30
N TRP A 170 9.67 -11.56 -5.41
CA TRP A 170 9.35 -10.71 -4.27
C TRP A 170 9.81 -11.39 -2.99
N GLN A 171 10.84 -10.81 -2.36
CA GLN A 171 11.38 -11.30 -1.10
C GLN A 171 11.15 -10.27 -0.01
N VAL A 172 10.24 -10.60 0.91
CA VAL A 172 10.11 -9.87 2.18
C VAL A 172 10.92 -10.62 3.21
N THR A 173 12.19 -10.22 3.39
CA THR A 173 13.02 -10.71 4.47
C THR A 173 12.71 -9.96 5.75
N ALA A 174 12.43 -10.70 6.83
CA ALA A 174 12.25 -10.17 8.17
C ALA A 174 13.16 -10.95 9.13
N GLY A 175 13.83 -10.25 10.04
CA GLY A 175 14.72 -10.84 11.02
C GLY A 175 15.43 -9.77 11.85
N PRO A 176 15.99 -10.13 13.01
CA PRO A 176 16.65 -9.17 13.92
C PRO A 176 17.83 -8.44 13.28
N ASP A 177 18.51 -9.09 12.32
CA ASP A 177 19.67 -8.54 11.62
C ASP A 177 19.33 -7.92 10.25
N VAL A 178 18.05 -7.90 9.87
CA VAL A 178 17.60 -7.29 8.62
C VAL A 178 17.19 -5.85 8.91
N PRO A 179 17.90 -4.84 8.37
CA PRO A 179 17.51 -3.44 8.60
C PRO A 179 16.11 -3.17 8.07
N LEU A 180 15.27 -2.55 8.91
CA LEU A 180 13.92 -2.16 8.51
C LEU A 180 14.01 -1.10 7.41
N ARG A 181 13.19 -1.23 6.36
CA ARG A 181 13.19 -0.28 5.24
C ARG A 181 12.58 1.07 5.63
N VAL A 182 11.79 1.11 6.70
CA VAL A 182 11.29 2.37 7.30
C VAL A 182 12.44 3.30 7.74
N THR A 183 13.61 2.78 8.09
CA THR A 183 14.78 3.60 8.46
C THR A 183 15.64 3.99 7.27
N GLN A 184 15.23 3.65 6.04
CA GLN A 184 15.98 3.86 4.80
C GLN A 184 15.30 4.85 3.85
N THR A 185 14.17 5.44 4.26
CA THR A 185 13.46 6.47 3.49
C THR A 185 14.08 7.84 3.69
N HIS A 186 13.89 8.73 2.71
CA HIS A 186 14.41 10.09 2.73
C HIS A 186 13.30 11.09 3.05
N ILE A 187 13.50 11.89 4.10
CA ILE A 187 12.65 13.05 4.39
C ILE A 187 13.08 14.22 3.51
N LYS A 188 12.11 14.93 2.92
CA LYS A 188 12.38 16.13 2.12
C LYS A 188 12.81 17.27 3.06
N CYS A 189 13.89 17.94 2.69
CA CYS A 189 14.46 19.10 3.39
C CYS A 189 14.35 20.38 2.55
#